data_AF-A0A939ZQY8-F1
#
_entry.id   AF-A0A939ZQY8-F1
#
_cell.length_a   1.000
_cell.length_b   1.000
_cell.length_c   1.000
_cell.angle_alpha   90.00
_cell.angle_beta   90.00
_cell.angle_gamma   90.00
#
_symmetry.space_group_name_H-M   'P 1'
#
loop_
_entity.id
_entity.type
_entity.pdbx_description
1 polymer ?
#
loop_
_entity_poly.entity_id
_entity_poly.type
_entity_poly.pdbx_seq_one_letter_code
_entity_poly.pdbx_strand_id
1 'polypeptide(L)'
;METKNKSMCSGCRRLEDNSKRGARAIFFLKFLYILIIVVLVLANISNELPNHLPPAVKGMDKDTILQLYHIARRIHKLIMANAVLMFGTIVVSFVMAGVFFIYWILWLYRAIKNLRCLTKTFFSPVAAVVCSALPGIGYLIGVFILWDIARRQQKLLDERGIQYTPVSKRHLVILFVFLLLSSIVLDVEVVLTWSGCFVACAVLTVTMLNWKHVLRPCVEQGNMLYQLQQEIINHTKG
;
A
#
# COMPACT_ATOMS: atom_id res chain seq x y z
N MET A 1 -32.11 3.44 -35.57
CA MET A 1 -30.83 3.60 -34.84
C MET A 1 -30.31 2.19 -34.57
N GLU A 2 -29.42 1.69 -35.42
CA GLU A 2 -28.86 0.35 -35.31
C GLU A 2 -27.80 0.30 -34.21
N THR A 3 -28.09 -0.41 -33.12
CA THR A 3 -27.14 -0.78 -32.09
C THR A 3 -26.14 -1.78 -32.68
N LYS A 4 -24.94 -1.30 -33.04
CA LYS A 4 -23.78 -2.14 -33.34
C LYS A 4 -23.42 -2.94 -32.08
N ASN A 5 -23.96 -4.15 -31.99
CA ASN A 5 -23.52 -5.19 -31.07
C ASN A 5 -22.12 -5.63 -31.50
N LYS A 6 -21.09 -4.92 -30.99
CA LYS A 6 -19.71 -5.41 -31.06
C LYS A 6 -19.65 -6.69 -30.24
N SER A 7 -19.43 -7.80 -30.96
CA SER A 7 -19.20 -9.11 -30.38
C SER A 7 -18.13 -9.03 -29.28
N MET A 8 -18.52 -9.40 -28.05
CA MET A 8 -17.56 -9.77 -27.02
C MET A 8 -16.67 -10.88 -27.58
N CYS A 9 -15.35 -10.78 -27.39
CA CYS A 9 -14.40 -11.81 -27.78
C CYS A 9 -14.87 -13.18 -27.24
N SER A 10 -15.24 -14.08 -28.15
CA SER A 10 -15.87 -15.39 -27.91
C SER A 10 -15.00 -16.40 -27.13
N GLY A 11 -13.77 -16.03 -26.77
CA GLY A 11 -12.82 -16.93 -26.09
C GLY A 11 -12.87 -16.94 -24.56
N CYS A 12 -13.41 -15.90 -23.91
CA CYS A 12 -13.39 -15.82 -22.44
C CYS A 12 -14.79 -16.01 -21.83
N ARG A 13 -15.08 -17.25 -21.43
CA ARG A 13 -16.43 -17.72 -21.05
C ARG A 13 -17.00 -17.11 -19.76
N ARG A 14 -16.20 -16.52 -18.87
CA ARG A 14 -16.70 -15.90 -17.63
C ARG A 14 -15.67 -14.98 -16.97
N LEU A 15 -16.08 -13.78 -16.58
CA LEU A 15 -15.32 -13.00 -15.60
C LEU A 15 -15.41 -13.66 -14.23
N GLU A 16 -14.35 -13.51 -13.44
CA GLU A 16 -14.29 -14.00 -12.07
C GLU A 16 -14.50 -12.84 -11.08
N ASP A 17 -15.24 -13.07 -10.00
CA ASP A 17 -15.34 -12.07 -8.92
C ASP A 17 -13.96 -11.84 -8.29
N ASN A 18 -13.59 -10.57 -8.20
CA ASN A 18 -12.32 -10.11 -7.67
C ASN A 18 -12.46 -9.01 -6.60
N SER A 19 -13.70 -8.67 -6.22
CA SER A 19 -14.02 -7.61 -5.25
C SER A 19 -13.39 -7.88 -3.88
N LYS A 20 -13.58 -9.11 -3.36
CA LYS A 20 -13.07 -9.53 -2.04
C LYS A 20 -11.54 -9.44 -1.93
N ARG A 21 -10.81 -9.76 -3.00
CA ARG A 21 -9.33 -9.70 -3.00
C ARG A 21 -8.85 -8.25 -2.98
N GLY A 22 -9.46 -7.39 -3.78
CA GLY A 22 -9.16 -5.96 -3.79
C GLY A 22 -9.45 -5.30 -2.45
N ALA A 23 -10.60 -5.61 -1.84
CA ALA A 23 -10.96 -5.10 -0.52
C ALA A 23 -9.95 -5.56 0.57
N ARG A 24 -9.53 -6.83 0.56
CA ARG A 24 -8.51 -7.33 1.49
C ARG A 24 -7.15 -6.67 1.26
N ALA A 25 -6.71 -6.51 0.01
CA ALA A 25 -5.47 -5.80 -0.29
C ALA A 25 -5.49 -4.36 0.27
N ILE A 26 -6.59 -3.62 0.05
CA ILE A 26 -6.76 -2.26 0.61
C ILE A 26 -6.74 -2.28 2.14
N PHE A 27 -7.36 -3.28 2.78
CA PHE A 27 -7.37 -3.42 4.24
C PHE A 27 -5.95 -3.62 4.79
N PHE A 28 -5.20 -4.60 4.28
CA PHE A 28 -3.85 -4.86 4.75
C PHE A 28 -2.89 -3.71 4.45
N LEU A 29 -3.08 -2.99 3.34
CA LEU A 29 -2.29 -1.79 3.04
C LEU A 29 -2.49 -0.68 4.09
N LYS A 30 -3.74 -0.43 4.53
CA LYS A 30 -4.03 0.53 5.60
C LYS A 30 -3.40 0.11 6.92
N PHE A 31 -3.47 -1.18 7.25
CA PHE A 31 -2.92 -1.69 8.49
C PHE A 31 -1.40 -1.62 8.50
N LEU A 32 -0.76 -2.01 7.39
CA LEU A 32 0.69 -1.89 7.20
C LEU A 32 1.16 -0.44 7.35
N TYR A 33 0.41 0.52 6.79
CA TYR A 33 0.72 1.94 6.93
C TYR A 33 0.75 2.40 8.40
N ILE A 34 -0.23 1.99 9.21
CA ILE A 34 -0.26 2.32 10.64
C ILE A 34 0.97 1.74 11.34
N LEU A 35 1.31 0.48 11.06
CA LEU A 35 2.47 -0.18 11.65
C LEU A 35 3.79 0.51 11.28
N ILE A 36 3.94 0.95 10.01
CA ILE A 36 5.14 1.70 9.58
C ILE A 36 5.31 2.98 10.40
N ILE A 37 4.23 3.74 10.63
CA ILE A 37 4.29 4.95 11.47
C ILE A 37 4.74 4.60 12.89
N VAL A 38 4.18 3.54 13.47
CA VAL A 38 4.58 3.09 14.81
C VAL A 38 6.07 2.72 14.84
N VAL A 39 6.58 1.99 13.85
CA VAL A 39 8.01 1.66 13.75
C VAL A 39 8.87 2.92 13.67
N LEU A 40 8.50 3.92 12.87
CA LEU A 40 9.25 5.17 12.75
C LEU A 40 9.33 5.92 14.08
N VAL A 41 8.22 6.00 14.83
CA VAL A 41 8.20 6.63 16.15
C VAL A 41 9.06 5.86 17.15
N LEU A 42 8.95 4.53 17.19
CA LEU A 42 9.75 3.69 18.09
C LEU A 42 11.25 3.75 17.78
N ALA A 43 11.62 3.89 16.51
CA ALA A 43 12.99 4.08 16.07
C ALA A 43 13.57 5.41 16.58
N ASN A 44 12.79 6.50 16.50
CA ASN A 44 13.21 7.80 17.03
C ASN A 44 13.36 7.78 18.55
N ILE A 45 12.42 7.15 19.26
CA ILE A 45 12.55 6.95 20.72
C ILE A 45 13.83 6.15 21.03
N SER A 46 14.13 5.10 20.26
CA SER A 46 15.36 4.30 20.45
C SER A 46 16.63 5.12 20.26
N ASN A 47 16.61 6.09 19.34
CA ASN A 47 17.75 6.93 19.03
C ASN A 47 18.00 7.99 20.13
N GLU A 48 16.94 8.52 20.73
CA GLU A 48 17.05 9.58 21.75
C GLU A 48 17.30 9.07 23.17
N LEU A 49 16.74 7.90 23.52
CA LEU A 49 16.76 7.41 24.89
C LEU A 49 18.18 7.22 25.49
N PRO A 50 19.21 6.81 24.72
CA PRO A 50 20.59 6.76 25.20
C PRO A 50 21.15 8.13 25.61
N ASN A 51 20.70 9.23 24.99
CA ASN A 51 21.17 10.59 25.28
C ASN A 51 20.72 11.09 26.65
N HIS A 52 19.78 10.39 27.31
CA HIS A 52 19.30 10.71 28.65
C HIS A 52 20.01 9.93 29.76
N LEU A 53 20.97 9.07 29.42
CA LEU A 53 21.78 8.40 30.43
C LEU A 53 22.66 9.41 31.17
N PRO A 54 22.65 9.42 32.51
CA PRO A 54 23.46 10.36 33.27
C PRO A 54 24.96 10.10 33.01
N PRO A 55 25.79 11.13 32.83
CA PRO A 55 27.22 10.97 32.63
C PRO A 55 27.88 10.41 33.90
N ALA A 56 28.92 9.59 33.73
CA ALA A 56 29.73 9.12 34.84
C ALA A 56 30.63 10.26 35.35
N VAL A 57 30.29 10.89 36.47
CA VAL A 57 31.09 11.97 37.09
C VAL A 57 31.98 11.40 38.19
N LYS A 58 33.28 11.73 38.17
CA LYS A 58 34.21 11.36 39.25
C LYS A 58 34.03 12.30 40.45
N GLY A 59 33.98 11.73 41.66
CA GLY A 59 33.93 12.50 42.92
C GLY A 59 32.54 12.74 43.51
N MET A 60 31.49 12.07 43.01
CA MET A 60 30.14 12.15 43.61
C MET A 60 30.07 11.45 44.97
N ASP A 61 29.22 11.97 45.86
CA ASP A 61 28.90 11.31 47.13
C ASP A 61 28.13 10.00 46.90
N LYS A 62 28.08 9.14 47.93
CA LYS A 62 27.47 7.81 47.83
C LYS A 62 25.97 7.86 47.55
N ASP A 63 25.27 8.85 48.09
CA ASP A 63 23.82 8.98 47.96
C ASP A 63 23.43 9.43 46.54
N THR A 64 24.21 10.35 45.94
CA THR A 64 24.05 10.77 44.54
C THR A 64 24.37 9.61 43.58
N ILE A 65 25.40 8.80 43.87
CA ILE A 65 25.71 7.61 43.07
C ILE A 65 24.54 6.61 43.08
N LEU A 66 23.93 6.38 44.25
CA LEU A 66 22.79 5.47 44.38
C LEU A 66 21.57 5.98 43.59
N GLN A 67 21.29 7.29 43.66
CA GLN A 67 20.21 7.92 42.88
C GLN A 67 20.45 7.81 41.36
N LEU A 68 21.67 8.12 40.89
CA LEU A 68 22.03 7.97 39.47
C LEU A 68 21.87 6.51 39.01
N TYR A 69 22.28 5.54 39.83
CA TYR A 69 22.13 4.12 39.52
C TYR A 69 20.65 3.74 39.34
N HIS A 70 19.76 4.21 40.23
CA HIS A 70 18.33 3.95 40.10
C HIS A 70 17.73 4.56 38.84
N ILE A 71 18.14 5.79 38.46
CA ILE A 71 17.71 6.46 37.23
C ILE A 71 18.20 5.70 36.00
N ALA A 72 19.51 5.40 35.94
CA ALA A 72 20.11 4.66 34.83
C ALA A 72 19.46 3.28 34.65
N ARG A 73 19.16 2.57 35.75
CA ARG A 73 18.45 1.29 35.71
C ARG A 73 17.03 1.41 35.16
N ARG A 74 16.30 2.49 35.47
CA ARG A 74 14.96 2.74 34.91
C ARG A 74 15.04 3.04 33.41
N ILE A 75 15.98 3.90 32.99
CA ILE A 75 16.21 4.21 31.58
C ILE A 75 16.59 2.95 30.80
N HIS A 76 17.48 2.12 31.34
CA HIS A 76 17.86 0.85 30.71
C HIS A 76 16.66 -0.08 30.52
N LYS A 77 15.76 -0.20 31.51
CA LYS A 77 14.52 -0.97 31.35
C LYS A 77 13.61 -0.42 30.26
N LEU A 78 13.52 0.91 30.13
CA LEU A 78 12.75 1.56 29.05
C LEU A 78 13.38 1.28 27.68
N ILE A 79 14.72 1.32 27.55
CA ILE A 79 15.43 0.97 26.32
C ILE A 79 15.10 -0.46 25.91
N MET A 80 15.21 -1.42 26.84
CA MET A 80 14.91 -2.82 26.57
C MET A 80 13.44 -3.05 26.19
N ALA A 81 12.51 -2.39 26.89
CA ALA A 81 11.08 -2.47 26.57
C ALA A 81 10.79 -1.90 25.17
N ASN A 82 11.39 -0.76 24.82
CA ASN A 82 11.24 -0.14 23.50
C ASN A 82 11.83 -1.02 22.39
N ALA A 83 13.00 -1.64 22.63
CA ALA A 83 13.62 -2.57 21.69
C ALA A 83 12.74 -3.79 21.42
N VAL A 84 12.15 -4.39 22.47
CA VAL A 84 11.21 -5.51 22.34
C VAL A 84 9.97 -5.10 21.55
N LEU A 85 9.39 -3.94 21.85
CA LEU A 85 8.22 -3.43 21.14
C LEU A 85 8.53 -3.12 19.67
N MET A 86 9.68 -2.52 19.38
CA MET A 86 10.15 -2.25 18.03
C MET A 86 10.34 -3.54 17.24
N PHE A 87 11.03 -4.53 17.81
CA PHE A 87 11.21 -5.84 17.17
C PHE A 87 9.87 -6.53 16.90
N GLY A 88 8.96 -6.56 17.88
CA GLY A 88 7.63 -7.12 17.71
C GLY A 88 6.84 -6.42 16.60
N THR A 89 6.88 -5.09 16.55
CA THR A 89 6.19 -4.30 15.53
C THR A 89 6.78 -4.55 14.14
N ILE A 90 8.11 -4.68 14.02
CA ILE A 90 8.78 -5.02 12.76
C ILE A 90 8.33 -6.40 12.27
N VAL A 91 8.31 -7.42 13.13
CA VAL A 91 7.86 -8.77 12.77
C VAL A 91 6.41 -8.76 12.28
N VAL A 92 5.51 -8.09 13.00
CA VAL A 92 4.11 -7.95 12.58
C VAL A 92 4.01 -7.20 11.25
N SER A 93 4.81 -6.14 11.05
CA SER A 93 4.85 -5.40 9.79
C SER A 93 5.26 -6.28 8.61
N PHE A 94 6.27 -7.13 8.78
CA PHE A 94 6.69 -8.07 7.74
C PHE A 94 5.59 -9.08 7.39
N VAL A 95 4.91 -9.65 8.38
CA VAL A 95 3.78 -10.56 8.16
C VAL A 95 2.66 -9.85 7.40
N MET A 96 2.30 -8.64 7.83
CA MET A 96 1.23 -7.86 7.19
C MET A 96 1.59 -7.43 5.78
N ALA A 97 2.85 -7.07 5.52
CA ALA A 97 3.36 -6.80 4.18
C ALA A 97 3.25 -8.04 3.29
N GLY A 98 3.67 -9.21 3.77
CA GLY A 98 3.54 -10.48 3.03
C GLY A 98 2.09 -10.79 2.67
N VAL A 99 1.17 -10.66 3.63
CA VAL A 99 -0.27 -10.88 3.39
C VAL A 99 -0.84 -9.86 2.40
N PHE A 100 -0.47 -8.58 2.52
CA PHE A 100 -0.82 -7.55 1.55
C PHE A 100 -0.35 -7.94 0.14
N PHE A 101 0.92 -8.32 -0.01
CA PHE A 101 1.50 -8.70 -1.31
C PHE A 101 0.78 -9.88 -1.96
N ILE A 102 0.41 -10.90 -1.17
CA ILE A 102 -0.37 -12.05 -1.66
C ILE A 102 -1.71 -11.57 -2.23
N TYR A 103 -2.47 -10.79 -1.46
CA TYR A 103 -3.77 -10.29 -1.94
C TYR A 103 -3.63 -9.32 -3.10
N TRP A 104 -2.61 -8.47 -3.10
CA TRP A 104 -2.28 -7.53 -4.16
C TRP A 104 -2.01 -8.26 -5.49
N ILE A 105 -1.10 -9.24 -5.48
CA ILE A 105 -0.72 -10.02 -6.68
C ILE A 105 -1.92 -10.82 -7.20
N LEU A 106 -2.65 -11.50 -6.33
CA LEU A 106 -3.83 -12.28 -6.72
C LEU A 106 -4.93 -11.39 -7.29
N TRP A 107 -5.16 -10.22 -6.69
CA TRP A 107 -6.10 -9.23 -7.21
C TRP A 107 -5.63 -8.73 -8.58
N LEU A 108 -4.37 -8.32 -8.70
CA LEU A 108 -3.82 -7.72 -9.91
C LEU A 108 -3.88 -8.67 -11.11
N TYR A 109 -3.45 -9.92 -10.91
CA TYR A 109 -3.51 -10.96 -11.92
C TYR A 109 -4.93 -11.12 -12.46
N ARG A 110 -5.92 -11.27 -11.56
CA ARG A 110 -7.32 -11.44 -11.95
C ARG A 110 -7.92 -10.20 -12.56
N ALA A 111 -7.58 -9.01 -12.07
CA ALA A 111 -8.07 -7.75 -12.62
C ALA A 111 -7.68 -7.62 -14.10
N ILE A 112 -6.42 -7.88 -14.44
CA ILE A 112 -5.93 -7.81 -15.82
C ILE A 112 -6.46 -8.96 -16.65
N LYS A 113 -6.53 -10.19 -16.11
CA LYS A 113 -7.11 -11.34 -16.82
C LYS A 113 -8.56 -11.06 -17.21
N ASN A 114 -9.38 -10.58 -16.27
CA ASN A 114 -10.76 -10.18 -16.51
C ASN A 114 -10.84 -9.05 -17.55
N LEU A 115 -10.03 -8.02 -17.40
CA LEU A 115 -10.03 -6.89 -18.32
C LEU A 115 -9.63 -7.29 -19.74
N ARG A 116 -8.70 -8.25 -19.90
CA ARG A 116 -8.31 -8.82 -21.20
C ARG A 116 -9.43 -9.57 -21.92
N CYS A 117 -10.40 -10.08 -21.17
CA CYS A 117 -11.60 -10.68 -21.76
C CYS A 117 -12.52 -9.64 -22.42
N LEU A 118 -12.41 -8.38 -22.00
CA LEU A 118 -13.26 -7.28 -22.47
C LEU A 118 -12.52 -6.32 -23.42
N THR A 119 -11.21 -6.16 -23.28
CA THR A 119 -10.43 -5.19 -24.05
C THR A 119 -8.95 -5.56 -24.13
N LYS A 120 -8.20 -4.97 -25.06
CA LYS A 120 -6.74 -5.13 -25.13
C LYS A 120 -6.08 -4.30 -24.03
N THR A 121 -5.29 -4.94 -23.16
CA THR A 121 -4.46 -4.28 -22.13
C THR A 121 -3.00 -4.23 -22.57
N PHE A 122 -2.24 -3.24 -22.10
CA PHE A 122 -0.81 -3.16 -22.38
C PHE A 122 -0.05 -4.28 -21.66
N PHE A 123 -0.36 -4.49 -20.38
CA PHE A 123 0.29 -5.51 -19.57
C PHE A 123 -0.38 -6.87 -19.69
N SER A 124 0.41 -7.95 -19.66
CA SER A 124 -0.10 -9.31 -19.43
C SER A 124 -0.31 -9.56 -17.95
N PRO A 125 -1.26 -10.45 -17.56
CA PRO A 125 -1.48 -10.76 -16.15
C PRO A 125 -0.19 -11.23 -15.47
N VAL A 126 0.59 -12.08 -16.15
CA VAL A 126 1.87 -12.58 -15.64
C VAL A 126 2.92 -11.46 -15.60
N ALA A 127 3.05 -10.67 -16.67
CA ALA A 127 4.02 -9.57 -16.69
C ALA A 127 3.73 -8.53 -15.60
N ALA A 128 2.47 -8.17 -15.38
CA ALA A 128 2.09 -7.24 -14.33
C ALA A 128 2.43 -7.75 -12.93
N VAL A 129 2.23 -9.05 -12.68
CA VAL A 129 2.61 -9.68 -11.41
C VAL A 129 4.13 -9.67 -11.23
N VAL A 130 4.88 -10.09 -12.25
CA VAL A 130 6.35 -10.12 -12.20
C VAL A 130 6.91 -8.72 -11.98
N CYS A 131 6.43 -7.73 -12.73
CA CYS A 131 6.84 -6.34 -12.56
C CYS A 131 6.51 -5.80 -11.16
N SER A 132 5.33 -6.14 -10.62
CA SER A 132 4.92 -5.67 -9.28
C SER A 132 5.63 -6.37 -8.13
N ALA A 133 6.26 -7.52 -8.37
CA ALA A 133 7.03 -8.26 -7.37
C ALA A 133 8.46 -7.73 -7.20
N LEU A 134 8.95 -6.89 -8.12
CA LEU A 134 10.29 -6.32 -8.04
C LEU A 134 10.36 -5.25 -6.94
N PRO A 135 11.26 -5.39 -5.94
CA PRO A 135 11.44 -4.38 -4.90
C PRO A 135 11.92 -3.06 -5.51
N GLY A 136 11.44 -1.94 -4.95
CA GLY A 136 11.74 -0.60 -5.47
C GLY A 136 10.97 -0.29 -6.76
N ILE A 137 11.56 -0.63 -7.92
CA ILE A 137 11.04 -0.22 -9.23
C ILE A 137 9.64 -0.79 -9.53
N GLY A 138 9.28 -1.93 -8.94
CA GLY A 138 7.97 -2.55 -9.14
C GLY A 138 6.82 -1.69 -8.63
N TYR A 139 7.03 -0.89 -7.58
CA TYR A 139 6.01 0.06 -7.10
C TYR A 139 5.74 1.17 -8.13
N LEU A 140 6.78 1.66 -8.80
CA LEU A 140 6.65 2.66 -9.86
C LEU A 140 5.92 2.08 -11.07
N ILE A 141 6.29 0.86 -11.49
CA ILE A 141 5.60 0.14 -12.55
C ILE A 141 4.13 -0.12 -12.18
N GLY A 142 3.85 -0.39 -10.90
CA GLY A 142 2.51 -0.54 -10.35
C GLY A 142 1.59 0.64 -10.65
N VAL A 143 2.11 1.87 -10.65
CA VAL A 143 1.32 3.07 -11.01
C VAL A 143 0.89 3.02 -12.48
N PHE A 144 1.80 2.63 -13.39
CA PHE A 144 1.48 2.49 -14.81
C PHE A 144 0.50 1.35 -15.07
N ILE A 145 0.60 0.24 -14.33
CA ILE A 145 -0.35 -0.86 -14.42
C ILE A 145 -1.75 -0.41 -13.96
N LEU A 146 -1.83 0.28 -12.82
CA LEU A 146 -3.10 0.83 -12.32
C LEU A 146 -3.69 1.86 -13.29
N TRP A 147 -2.86 2.66 -13.93
CA TRP A 147 -3.30 3.61 -14.94
C TRP A 147 -3.90 2.91 -16.16
N ASP A 148 -3.26 1.85 -16.69
CA ASP A 148 -3.83 1.06 -17.79
C ASP A 148 -5.16 0.42 -17.37
N ILE A 149 -5.22 -0.20 -16.18
CA ILE A 149 -6.46 -0.78 -15.65
C ILE A 149 -7.58 0.27 -15.59
N ALA A 150 -7.33 1.40 -14.92
CA ALA A 150 -8.30 2.47 -14.75
C ALA A 150 -8.79 3.01 -16.10
N ARG A 151 -7.88 3.34 -17.01
CA ARG A 151 -8.22 3.90 -18.33
C ARG A 151 -9.12 2.97 -19.12
N ARG A 152 -8.84 1.66 -19.06
CA ARG A 152 -9.59 0.63 -19.80
C ARG A 152 -10.95 0.37 -19.17
N GLN A 153 -11.04 0.29 -17.85
CA GLN A 153 -12.29 0.11 -17.13
C GLN A 153 -13.23 1.29 -17.35
N GLN A 154 -12.73 2.52 -17.19
CA GLN A 154 -13.48 3.76 -17.42
C GLN A 154 -14.06 3.80 -18.84
N LYS A 155 -13.22 3.53 -19.85
CA LYS A 155 -13.67 3.48 -21.25
C LYS A 155 -14.80 2.47 -21.48
N LEU A 156 -14.69 1.28 -20.89
CA LEU A 156 -15.73 0.24 -21.03
C LEU A 156 -17.04 0.63 -20.32
N LEU A 157 -16.96 1.35 -19.21
CA LEU A 157 -18.13 1.84 -18.49
C LEU A 157 -18.77 3.03 -19.19
N ASP A 158 -17.97 3.94 -19.76
CA ASP A 158 -18.43 5.06 -20.60
C ASP A 158 -19.17 4.56 -21.84
N GLU A 159 -18.61 3.56 -22.54
CA GLU A 159 -19.24 2.93 -23.71
C GLU A 159 -20.59 2.27 -23.37
N ARG A 160 -20.83 1.96 -22.10
CA ARG A 160 -22.09 1.38 -21.59
C ARG A 160 -23.00 2.39 -20.89
N GLY A 161 -22.60 3.66 -20.79
CA GLY A 161 -23.38 4.70 -20.12
C GLY A 161 -23.55 4.51 -18.61
N ILE A 162 -22.60 3.82 -17.96
CA ILE A 162 -22.69 3.49 -16.53
C ILE A 162 -21.96 4.53 -15.72
N GLN A 163 -22.61 5.05 -14.66
CA GLN A 163 -21.96 5.99 -13.75
C GLN A 163 -20.97 5.27 -12.83
N TYR A 164 -19.78 5.85 -12.67
CA TYR A 164 -18.73 5.31 -11.81
C TYR A 164 -17.88 6.44 -11.22
N THR A 165 -17.13 6.13 -10.17
CA THR A 165 -16.13 7.05 -9.59
C THR A 165 -14.86 7.04 -10.46
N PRO A 166 -14.46 8.13 -11.13
CA PRO A 166 -13.28 8.12 -11.98
C PRO A 166 -11.98 8.13 -11.16
N VAL A 167 -10.95 7.46 -11.69
CA VAL A 167 -9.57 7.62 -11.22
C VAL A 167 -9.00 8.88 -11.86
N SER A 168 -8.76 9.90 -11.04
CA SER A 168 -8.13 11.13 -11.51
C SER A 168 -6.66 10.91 -11.89
N LYS A 169 -6.25 11.39 -13.07
CA LYS A 169 -4.84 11.44 -13.49
C LYS A 169 -3.97 12.16 -12.46
N ARG A 170 -4.51 13.17 -11.78
CA ARG A 170 -3.82 13.91 -10.71
C ARG A 170 -3.39 12.97 -9.58
N HIS A 171 -4.25 12.06 -9.14
CA HIS A 171 -3.92 11.11 -8.08
C HIS A 171 -2.84 10.12 -8.49
N LEU A 172 -2.82 9.68 -9.77
CA LEU A 172 -1.76 8.82 -10.29
C LEU A 172 -0.40 9.54 -10.33
N VAL A 173 -0.36 10.80 -10.77
CA VAL A 173 0.87 11.60 -10.79
C VAL A 173 1.37 11.88 -9.38
N ILE A 174 0.48 12.30 -8.46
CA ILE A 174 0.85 12.52 -7.06
C ILE A 174 1.35 11.21 -6.45
N LEU A 175 0.68 10.09 -6.71
CA LEU A 175 1.12 8.78 -6.22
C LEU A 175 2.53 8.45 -6.70
N PHE A 176 2.82 8.63 -8.00
CA PHE A 176 4.14 8.39 -8.57
C PHE A 176 5.23 9.26 -7.91
N VAL A 177 4.99 10.56 -7.79
CA VAL A 177 5.93 11.50 -7.18
C VAL A 177 6.16 11.16 -5.71
N PHE A 178 5.10 10.86 -4.96
CA PHE A 178 5.23 10.56 -3.54
C PHE A 178 5.83 9.17 -3.26
N LEU A 179 5.70 8.21 -4.17
CA LEU A 179 6.47 6.95 -4.11
C LEU A 179 7.98 7.19 -4.27
N LEU A 180 8.38 8.10 -5.17
CA LEU A 180 9.77 8.51 -5.29
C LEU A 180 10.25 9.25 -4.04
N LEU A 181 9.46 10.21 -3.54
CA LEU A 181 9.78 10.91 -2.29
C LEU A 181 9.89 9.92 -1.12
N SER A 182 9.02 8.91 -1.03
CA SER A 182 9.10 7.85 -0.02
C SER A 182 10.46 7.15 -0.05
N SER A 183 11.05 6.89 -1.22
CA SER A 183 12.39 6.27 -1.29
C SER A 183 13.51 7.16 -0.76
N ILE A 184 13.33 8.48 -0.77
CA ILE A 184 14.32 9.44 -0.26
C ILE A 184 14.13 9.64 1.24
N VAL A 185 12.90 9.86 1.70
CA VAL A 185 12.62 10.19 3.11
C VAL A 185 12.65 8.97 4.04
N LEU A 186 12.63 7.76 3.49
CA LEU A 186 12.81 6.51 4.24
C LEU A 186 14.29 6.11 4.39
N ASP A 187 15.21 6.93 3.88
CA ASP A 187 16.63 6.77 4.18
C ASP A 187 16.86 6.83 5.70
N VAL A 188 17.70 5.93 6.20
CA VAL A 188 17.94 5.74 7.63
C VAL A 188 18.40 7.03 8.30
N GLU A 189 19.26 7.81 7.65
CA GLU A 189 19.79 9.05 8.21
C GLU A 189 18.70 10.12 8.38
N VAL A 190 17.73 10.12 7.46
CA VAL A 190 16.60 11.06 7.51
C VAL A 190 15.64 10.66 8.64
N VAL A 191 15.20 9.40 8.67
CA VAL A 191 14.13 8.96 9.59
C VAL A 191 14.54 8.93 11.06
N LEU A 192 15.85 8.88 11.38
CA LEU A 192 16.33 8.87 12.76
C LEU A 192 16.32 10.24 13.46
N THR A 193 15.97 11.30 12.75
CA THR A 193 15.69 12.62 13.32
C THR A 193 14.18 12.83 13.47
N TRP A 194 13.74 13.51 14.54
CA TRP A 194 12.31 13.82 14.70
C TRP A 194 11.72 14.58 13.51
N SER A 195 12.44 15.58 12.99
CA SER A 195 12.02 16.32 11.80
C SER A 195 11.88 15.42 10.58
N GLY A 196 12.85 14.53 10.33
CA GLY A 196 12.79 13.60 9.21
C GLY A 196 11.71 12.54 9.40
N CYS A 197 11.45 12.08 10.63
CA CYS A 197 10.32 11.22 10.96
C CYS A 197 8.97 11.90 10.65
N PHE A 198 8.78 13.17 11.00
CA PHE A 198 7.57 13.91 10.64
C PHE A 198 7.39 14.03 9.12
N VAL A 199 8.48 14.34 8.40
CA VAL A 199 8.47 14.40 6.93
C VAL A 199 8.14 13.03 6.33
N ALA A 200 8.75 11.95 6.82
CA ALA A 200 8.48 10.59 6.37
C ALA A 200 7.02 10.20 6.61
N CYS A 201 6.48 10.47 7.80
CA CYS A 201 5.08 10.25 8.13
C CYS A 201 4.14 11.05 7.19
N ALA A 202 4.44 12.33 6.93
CA ALA A 202 3.65 13.15 6.02
C ALA A 202 3.67 12.59 4.59
N VAL A 203 4.84 12.24 4.06
CA VAL A 203 5.00 11.65 2.73
C VAL A 203 4.25 10.33 2.63
N LEU A 204 4.42 9.43 3.61
CA LEU A 204 3.71 8.15 3.65
C LEU A 204 2.19 8.35 3.74
N THR A 205 1.71 9.36 4.48
CA THR A 205 0.28 9.70 4.58
C THR A 205 -0.26 10.05 3.19
N VAL A 206 0.43 10.95 2.48
CA VAL A 206 0.01 11.38 1.14
C VAL A 206 0.09 10.22 0.15
N THR A 207 1.15 9.40 0.20
CA THR A 207 1.27 8.16 -0.58
C THR A 207 0.06 7.24 -0.35
N MET A 208 -0.29 6.99 0.91
CA MET A 208 -1.39 6.11 1.29
C MET A 208 -2.77 6.65 0.84
N LEU A 209 -2.99 7.96 0.99
CA LEU A 209 -4.21 8.60 0.52
C LEU A 209 -4.37 8.46 -0.99
N ASN A 210 -3.31 8.71 -1.77
CA ASN A 210 -3.38 8.58 -3.23
C ASN A 210 -3.49 7.11 -3.68
N TRP A 211 -2.83 6.18 -2.99
CA TRP A 211 -3.07 4.74 -3.18
C TRP A 211 -4.55 4.40 -3.02
N LYS A 212 -5.21 4.88 -1.95
CA LYS A 212 -6.64 4.67 -1.71
C LYS A 212 -7.50 5.29 -2.82
N HIS A 213 -7.19 6.52 -3.24
CA HIS A 213 -7.95 7.23 -4.29
C HIS A 213 -7.78 6.62 -5.69
N VAL A 214 -6.73 5.85 -5.93
CA VAL A 214 -6.52 5.13 -7.20
C VAL A 214 -7.07 3.69 -7.12
N LEU A 215 -6.67 2.94 -6.10
CA LEU A 215 -6.96 1.52 -6.02
C LEU A 215 -8.44 1.23 -5.77
N ARG A 216 -9.10 2.01 -4.90
CA ARG A 216 -10.51 1.78 -4.57
C ARG A 216 -11.40 1.89 -5.82
N PRO A 217 -11.33 2.96 -6.63
CA PRO A 217 -12.11 3.01 -7.86
C PRO A 217 -11.77 1.89 -8.86
N CYS A 218 -10.50 1.48 -9.00
CA CYS A 218 -10.14 0.34 -9.87
C CYS A 218 -10.82 -0.97 -9.43
N VAL A 219 -10.93 -1.20 -8.12
CA VAL A 219 -11.64 -2.37 -7.57
C VAL A 219 -13.14 -2.27 -7.83
N GLU A 220 -13.74 -1.11 -7.53
CA GLU A 220 -15.18 -0.86 -7.70
C GLU A 220 -15.60 -0.97 -9.17
N GLN A 221 -14.88 -0.31 -10.08
CA GLN A 221 -15.14 -0.37 -11.52
C GLN A 221 -14.98 -1.79 -12.08
N GLY A 222 -13.97 -2.53 -11.62
CA GLY A 222 -13.79 -3.94 -11.99
C GLY A 222 -14.96 -4.82 -11.54
N ASN A 223 -15.53 -4.55 -10.36
CA ASN A 223 -16.71 -5.26 -9.86
C ASN A 223 -17.97 -4.91 -10.65
N MET A 224 -18.16 -3.64 -11.04
CA MET A 224 -19.27 -3.23 -11.91
C MET A 224 -19.24 -3.97 -13.25
N LEU A 225 -18.06 -4.05 -13.89
CA LEU A 225 -17.89 -4.80 -15.14
C LEU A 225 -18.20 -6.29 -14.97
N TYR A 226 -17.82 -6.88 -13.84
CA TYR A 226 -18.17 -8.26 -13.50
C TYR A 226 -19.69 -8.46 -13.39
N GLN A 227 -20.38 -7.60 -12.64
CA GLN A 227 -21.83 -7.67 -12.42
C GLN A 227 -22.60 -7.57 -13.74
N LEU A 228 -22.28 -6.59 -14.58
CA LEU A 228 -22.88 -6.42 -15.90
C LEU A 228 -22.74 -7.66 -16.78
N GLN A 229 -21.59 -8.32 -16.74
CA GLN A 229 -21.41 -9.55 -17.51
C GLN A 229 -22.25 -10.70 -16.98
N GLN A 230 -22.46 -10.80 -15.65
CA GLN A 230 -23.37 -11.80 -15.10
C GLN A 230 -24.82 -11.53 -15.51
N GLU A 231 -25.26 -10.26 -15.49
CA GLU A 231 -26.59 -9.86 -15.95
C GLU A 231 -26.83 -10.27 -17.41
N ILE A 232 -25.90 -9.95 -18.31
CA ILE A 232 -25.98 -10.34 -19.73
C ILE A 232 -26.06 -11.87 -19.87
N ILE A 233 -25.23 -12.62 -19.15
CA ILE A 233 -25.23 -14.10 -19.22
C ILE A 233 -26.55 -14.67 -18.73
N ASN A 234 -27.15 -14.09 -17.69
CA ASN A 234 -28.42 -14.54 -17.14
C ASN A 234 -29.58 -14.26 -18.12
N HIS A 235 -29.58 -13.09 -18.78
CA HIS A 235 -30.58 -12.75 -19.79
C HIS A 235 -30.50 -13.59 -21.07
N THR A 236 -29.31 -14.04 -21.47
CA THR A 236 -29.17 -14.90 -22.67
C THR A 236 -29.54 -16.37 -22.42
N LYS A 237 -29.70 -16.78 -21.14
CA LYS A 237 -30.01 -18.16 -20.75
C LYS A 237 -31.47 -18.40 -20.34
N GLY A 238 -32.23 -17.34 -20.09
CA GLY A 238 -33.67 -17.39 -19.82
C GLY A 238 -34.45 -17.17 -21.11
#